data_AF-A0A9D4RRE5-F1
#
_entry.id   AF-A0A9D4RRE5-F1
#
_cell.length_a   1.000
_cell.length_b   1.000
_cell.length_c   1.000
_cell.angle_alpha   90.00
_cell.angle_beta   90.00
_cell.angle_gamma   90.00
#
_symmetry.space_group_name_H-M   'P 1'
#
loop_
_entity.id
_entity.type
_entity.pdbx_description
1 polymer ?
#
loop_
_entity_poly.entity_id
_entity_poly.type
_entity_poly.pdbx_seq_one_letter_code
_entity_poly.pdbx_strand_id
1 'polypeptide(L)'
;MEATIQPSIVPAVLEHEAIAGLTGRRLRGRRFSRAQDTPEYSLDSLMKYMNLVLGVLTQHAVDHEVIKQIFRQVYYFLGASALTNLLLRKDMCNSSKGMQIRYNLSHMEQWLRDNKLQESGAGSSLEPIIHASQLLHAR
;
A
#
# COMPACT_ATOMS: atom_id res chain seq x y z
N MET A 1 0.50 16.54 2.27
CA MET A 1 0.59 15.17 1.73
C MET A 1 0.37 14.13 2.81
N GLU A 2 1.10 14.18 3.93
CA GLU A 2 0.95 13.22 5.04
C GLU A 2 -0.49 13.09 5.56
N ALA A 3 -1.13 14.20 5.94
CA ALA A 3 -2.51 14.23 6.45
C ALA A 3 -3.57 13.67 5.47
N THR A 4 -3.24 13.64 4.16
CA THR A 4 -4.13 13.12 3.10
C THR A 4 -3.91 11.63 2.87
N ILE A 5 -2.67 11.15 2.98
CA ILE A 5 -2.31 9.75 2.76
C ILE A 5 -2.57 8.91 4.03
N GLN A 6 -2.40 9.48 5.22
CA GLN A 6 -2.58 8.78 6.49
C GLN A 6 -3.89 7.98 6.63
N PRO A 7 -5.08 8.54 6.32
CA PRO A 7 -6.34 7.79 6.43
C PRO A 7 -6.44 6.65 5.41
N SER A 8 -5.72 6.69 4.29
CA SER A 8 -5.79 5.68 3.23
C SER A 8 -4.80 4.53 3.42
N ILE A 9 -3.73 4.70 4.20
CA ILE A 9 -2.69 3.67 4.38
C ILE A 9 -3.25 2.38 4.97
N VAL A 10 -3.99 2.46 6.08
CA VAL A 10 -4.50 1.25 6.74
C VAL A 10 -5.48 0.50 5.84
N PRO A 11 -6.51 1.14 5.26
CA PRO A 11 -7.41 0.45 4.36
C PRO A 11 -6.73 -0.09 3.10
N ALA A 12 -5.81 0.68 2.49
CA ALA A 12 -5.19 0.31 1.22
C ALA A 12 -4.10 -0.77 1.36
N VAL A 13 -3.27 -0.68 2.40
CA VAL A 13 -2.09 -1.56 2.57
C VAL A 13 -2.45 -2.81 3.38
N LEU A 14 -3.26 -2.67 4.44
CA LEU A 14 -3.53 -3.76 5.39
C LEU A 14 -4.90 -4.44 5.19
N GLU A 15 -5.92 -3.68 4.82
CA GLU A 15 -7.29 -4.19 4.80
C GLU A 15 -7.74 -4.62 3.39
N HIS A 16 -7.25 -3.97 2.35
CA HIS A 16 -7.65 -4.21 0.96
C HIS A 16 -7.26 -5.60 0.48
N GLU A 17 -8.27 -6.47 0.31
CA GLU A 17 -8.12 -7.81 -0.23
C GLU A 17 -8.01 -7.76 -1.75
N ALA A 18 -6.80 -7.56 -2.25
CA ALA A 18 -6.52 -7.64 -3.68
C ALA A 18 -6.70 -9.07 -4.23
N ILE A 19 -6.64 -10.09 -3.36
CA ILE A 19 -6.84 -11.49 -3.73
C ILE A 19 -8.19 -11.97 -3.19
N ALA A 20 -9.15 -12.17 -4.09
CA ALA A 20 -10.52 -12.52 -3.73
C ALA A 20 -10.61 -13.90 -3.03
N GLY A 21 -11.18 -13.93 -1.81
CA GLY A 21 -11.54 -15.17 -1.11
C GLY A 21 -10.47 -15.75 -0.18
N LEU A 22 -9.35 -15.05 0.04
CA LEU A 22 -8.25 -15.51 0.91
C LEU A 22 -8.55 -15.42 2.40
N THR A 23 -9.39 -14.48 2.83
CA THR A 23 -9.97 -14.52 4.18
C THR A 23 -11.37 -15.14 4.07
N GLY A 24 -11.60 -16.23 4.81
CA GLY A 24 -12.80 -17.07 4.68
C GLY A 24 -14.12 -16.42 5.12
N ARG A 25 -14.27 -15.10 5.10
CA ARG A 25 -15.46 -14.40 5.59
C ARG A 25 -16.32 -13.85 4.46
N ARG A 26 -16.75 -14.73 3.55
CA ARG A 26 -18.03 -14.53 2.86
C ARG A 26 -19.14 -15.12 3.73
N LEU A 27 -19.62 -14.34 4.69
CA LEU A 27 -20.94 -14.61 5.27
C LEU A 27 -21.96 -14.55 4.13
N ARG A 28 -22.59 -15.71 3.90
CA ARG A 28 -23.73 -15.99 3.02
C ARG A 28 -24.58 -14.75 2.71
N GLY A 29 -24.82 -14.55 1.42
CA GLY A 29 -26.10 -14.02 0.94
C GLY A 29 -26.17 -12.50 0.79
N ARG A 30 -25.49 -11.96 -0.22
CA ARG A 30 -26.01 -10.78 -0.92
C ARG A 30 -25.45 -10.72 -2.34
N ARG A 31 -26.31 -11.01 -3.32
CA ARG A 31 -26.06 -10.63 -4.72
C ARG A 31 -25.98 -9.11 -4.74
N PHE A 32 -24.77 -8.56 -4.86
CA PHE A 32 -24.59 -7.18 -5.24
C PHE A 32 -24.36 -7.13 -6.74
N SER A 33 -25.46 -6.97 -7.48
CA SER A 33 -25.44 -6.16 -8.68
C SER A 33 -25.21 -4.71 -8.24
N ARG A 34 -24.00 -4.19 -8.38
CA ARG A 34 -23.74 -2.76 -8.23
C ARG A 34 -22.45 -2.39 -8.94
N ALA A 35 -22.47 -1.23 -9.60
CA ALA A 35 -21.36 -0.63 -10.32
C ALA A 35 -20.06 -0.70 -9.51
N GLN A 36 -18.93 -0.76 -10.22
CA GLN A 36 -17.58 -0.76 -9.68
C GLN A 36 -17.29 0.54 -8.89
N ASP A 37 -17.85 0.68 -7.70
CA ASP A 37 -17.36 1.63 -6.71
C ASP A 37 -16.09 1.02 -6.13
N THR A 38 -14.94 1.36 -6.72
CA THR A 38 -13.64 1.10 -6.07
C THR A 38 -13.72 1.67 -4.65
N PRO A 39 -13.47 0.88 -3.60
CA PRO A 39 -13.54 1.41 -2.24
C PRO A 39 -12.66 2.66 -2.15
N GLU A 40 -13.18 3.70 -1.50
CA GLU A 40 -12.58 5.05 -1.44
C GLU A 40 -11.10 4.99 -1.02
N TYR A 41 -10.72 3.95 -0.28
CA TYR A 41 -9.36 3.68 0.18
C TYR A 41 -8.84 2.28 -0.22
N SER A 42 -8.85 1.95 -1.52
CA SER A 42 -8.17 0.76 -2.05
C SER A 42 -6.69 1.02 -2.37
N LEU A 43 -5.92 -0.05 -2.59
CA LEU A 43 -4.55 0.04 -3.11
C LEU A 43 -4.51 0.78 -4.46
N ASP A 44 -5.49 0.52 -5.34
CA ASP A 44 -5.63 1.23 -6.61
C ASP A 44 -5.86 2.73 -6.41
N SER A 45 -6.68 3.13 -5.45
CA SER A 45 -6.93 4.54 -5.12
C SER A 45 -5.66 5.22 -4.62
N LEU A 46 -4.88 4.54 -3.79
CA LEU A 46 -3.57 5.03 -3.34
C LEU A 46 -2.60 5.19 -4.51
N MET A 47 -2.48 4.19 -5.39
CA MET A 47 -1.62 4.26 -6.57
C MET A 47 -2.05 5.36 -7.55
N LYS A 48 -3.36 5.54 -7.77
CA LYS A 48 -3.89 6.66 -8.57
C LYS A 48 -3.49 8.00 -7.97
N TYR A 49 -3.55 8.16 -6.66
CA TYR A 49 -3.10 9.38 -5.99
C TYR A 49 -1.59 9.59 -6.14
N MET A 50 -0.77 8.54 -6.04
CA MET A 50 0.67 8.63 -6.28
C MET A 50 1.01 9.05 -7.71
N ASN A 51 0.27 8.51 -8.70
CA ASN A 51 0.38 8.94 -10.10
C ASN A 51 0.00 10.41 -10.29
N LEU A 52 -1.06 10.87 -9.64
CA LEU A 52 -1.45 12.28 -9.68
C LEU A 52 -0.34 13.18 -9.14
N VAL A 53 0.22 12.85 -7.97
CA VAL A 53 1.32 13.61 -7.36
C VAL A 53 2.54 13.64 -8.28
N LEU A 54 2.95 12.49 -8.83
CA LEU A 54 4.07 12.42 -9.75
C LEU A 54 3.82 13.24 -11.02
N GLY A 55 2.61 13.18 -11.56
CA GLY A 55 2.18 13.96 -12.73
C GLY A 55 2.29 15.47 -12.49
N VAL A 56 1.80 15.95 -11.34
CA VAL A 56 1.89 17.37 -10.95
C VAL A 56 3.36 17.79 -10.80
N LEU A 57 4.18 17.02 -10.08
CA LEU A 57 5.61 17.33 -9.90
C LEU A 57 6.34 17.40 -11.26
N THR A 58 6.02 16.48 -12.17
CA THR A 58 6.61 16.45 -13.51
C THR A 58 6.15 17.64 -14.36
N GLN A 59 4.86 18.00 -14.31
CA GLN A 59 4.31 19.16 -15.02
C GLN A 59 4.94 20.48 -14.56
N HIS A 60 5.27 20.59 -13.28
CA HIS A 60 5.96 21.74 -12.71
C HIS A 60 7.49 21.69 -12.89
N ALA A 61 8.02 20.73 -13.65
CA ALA A 61 9.45 20.56 -13.91
C ALA A 61 10.29 20.50 -12.61
N VAL A 62 9.75 19.89 -11.56
CA VAL A 62 10.47 19.65 -10.31
C VAL A 62 11.67 18.75 -10.61
N ASP A 63 12.82 19.11 -10.06
CA ASP A 63 14.05 18.33 -10.22
C ASP A 63 13.82 16.86 -9.81
N HIS A 64 14.31 15.95 -10.65
CA HIS A 64 14.08 14.52 -10.46
C HIS A 64 14.63 14.00 -9.12
N GLU A 65 15.71 14.58 -8.61
CA GLU A 65 16.29 14.21 -7.32
C GLU A 65 15.38 14.65 -6.16
N VAL A 66 14.67 15.77 -6.31
CA VAL A 66 13.64 16.20 -5.36
C VAL A 66 12.44 15.25 -5.39
N ILE A 67 12.01 14.80 -6.58
CA ILE A 67 10.94 13.81 -6.73
C ILE A 67 11.32 12.51 -6.01
N LYS A 68 12.55 12.02 -6.18
CA LYS A 68 13.04 10.83 -5.45
C LYS A 68 12.96 11.02 -3.93
N GLN A 69 13.39 12.17 -3.42
CA GLN A 69 13.32 12.45 -1.97
C GLN A 69 11.88 12.47 -1.44
N ILE A 70 10.96 13.08 -2.19
CA ILE A 70 9.53 13.11 -1.83
C ILE A 70 8.99 11.68 -1.74
N PHE A 71 9.20 10.85 -2.76
CA PHE A 71 8.68 9.49 -2.76
C PHE A 71 9.37 8.58 -1.74
N ARG A 72 10.66 8.81 -1.43
CA ARG A 72 11.32 8.15 -0.30
C ARG A 72 10.59 8.44 1.02
N GLN A 73 10.24 9.70 1.27
CA GLN A 73 9.53 10.07 2.50
C GLN A 73 8.10 9.52 2.53
N VAL A 74 7.40 9.50 1.38
CA VAL A 74 6.05 8.91 1.28
C VAL A 74 6.08 7.42 1.60
N TYR A 75 7.04 6.68 1.05
CA TYR A 75 7.17 5.23 1.31
C TYR A 75 7.56 4.94 2.76
N TYR A 76 8.42 5.77 3.36
CA TYR A 76 8.72 5.69 4.79
C TYR A 76 7.47 5.84 5.64
N PHE A 77 6.67 6.88 5.39
CA PHE A 77 5.45 7.11 6.15
C PHE A 77 4.43 5.97 5.99
N LEU A 78 4.30 5.44 4.76
CA LEU A 78 3.43 4.31 4.47
C LEU A 78 3.87 3.05 5.20
N GLY A 79 5.15 2.68 5.10
CA GLY A 79 5.71 1.51 5.76
C GLY A 79 5.59 1.59 7.27
N ALA A 80 5.96 2.73 7.86
CA ALA A 80 5.89 2.96 9.30
C ALA A 80 4.44 2.93 9.83
N SER A 81 3.51 3.59 9.14
CA SER A 81 2.09 3.63 9.54
C SER A 81 1.44 2.25 9.44
N ALA A 82 1.71 1.52 8.35
CA ALA A 82 1.18 0.18 8.15
C ALA A 82 1.78 -0.82 9.16
N LEU A 83 3.09 -0.76 9.42
CA LEU A 83 3.73 -1.61 10.44
C LEU A 83 3.19 -1.31 11.84
N THR A 84 3.04 -0.03 12.20
CA THR A 84 2.51 0.37 13.50
C THR A 84 1.10 -0.19 13.70
N ASN A 85 0.23 -0.06 12.71
CA ASN A 85 -1.12 -0.61 12.79
C ASN A 85 -1.15 -2.14 12.83
N LEU A 86 -0.24 -2.81 12.10
CA LEU A 86 -0.09 -4.26 12.17
C LEU A 86 0.30 -4.73 13.59
N LEU A 87 1.25 -4.04 14.22
CA LEU A 87 1.72 -4.38 15.58
C LEU A 87 0.67 -4.11 16.67
N LEU A 88 -0.21 -3.13 16.47
CA LEU A 88 -1.27 -2.79 17.43
C LEU A 88 -2.54 -3.66 17.29
N ARG A 89 -2.70 -4.40 16.19
CA ARG A 89 -3.94 -5.11 15.85
C ARG A 89 -3.73 -6.62 15.76
N LYS A 90 -4.03 -7.33 16.85
CA LYS A 90 -3.92 -8.80 16.92
C LYS A 90 -4.75 -9.53 15.86
N ASP A 91 -5.88 -8.97 15.44
CA ASP A 91 -6.75 -9.51 14.38
C ASP A 91 -6.07 -9.56 13.00
N MET A 92 -5.02 -8.77 12.77
CA MET A 92 -4.27 -8.71 11.52
C MET A 92 -3.09 -9.69 11.47
N CYS A 93 -2.74 -10.33 12.60
CA CYS A 93 -1.57 -11.20 12.70
C CYS A 93 -1.90 -12.66 12.35
N ASN A 94 -2.21 -12.93 11.08
CA ASN A 94 -2.44 -14.29 10.58
C ASN A 94 -1.83 -14.50 9.18
N SER A 95 -1.66 -15.77 8.79
CA SER A 95 -0.97 -16.15 7.55
C SER A 95 -1.61 -15.58 6.28
N SER A 96 -2.95 -15.57 6.21
CA SER A 96 -3.69 -14.98 5.09
C SER A 96 -3.43 -13.47 4.96
N LYS A 97 -3.40 -12.75 6.08
CA LYS A 97 -3.03 -11.33 6.11
C LYS A 97 -1.58 -11.08 5.71
N GLY A 98 -0.65 -11.95 6.13
CA GLY A 98 0.74 -11.90 5.68
C GLY A 98 0.87 -11.96 4.15
N MET A 99 0.18 -12.90 3.51
CA MET A 99 0.16 -13.04 2.05
C MET A 99 -0.47 -11.82 1.36
N GLN A 100 -1.60 -11.33 1.87
CA GLN A 100 -2.28 -10.15 1.35
C GLN A 100 -1.40 -8.90 1.41
N ILE A 101 -0.78 -8.63 2.56
CA ILE A 101 0.11 -7.47 2.75
C ILE A 101 1.31 -7.57 1.80
N ARG A 102 1.94 -8.75 1.70
CA ARG A 102 3.08 -8.94 0.80
C ARG A 102 2.71 -8.69 -0.66
N TYR A 103 1.52 -9.14 -1.09
CA TYR A 103 1.01 -8.87 -2.43
C TYR A 103 0.83 -7.37 -2.67
N ASN A 104 0.18 -6.65 -1.76
CA ASN A 104 -0.01 -5.20 -1.88
C ASN A 104 1.32 -4.44 -1.94
N LEU A 105 2.29 -4.80 -1.10
CA LEU A 105 3.64 -4.20 -1.11
C LEU A 105 4.38 -4.48 -2.43
N SER A 106 4.18 -5.65 -3.05
CA SER A 106 4.82 -5.96 -4.34
C SER A 106 4.36 -5.05 -5.48
N HIS A 107 3.09 -4.64 -5.48
CA HIS A 107 2.56 -3.64 -6.42
C HIS A 107 3.18 -2.27 -6.19
N MET A 108 3.38 -1.89 -4.93
CA MET A 108 4.06 -0.65 -4.58
C MET A 108 5.54 -0.65 -5.00
N GLU A 109 6.24 -1.78 -4.86
CA GLU A 109 7.61 -1.94 -5.37
C GLU A 109 7.64 -1.88 -6.91
N GLN A 110 6.66 -2.48 -7.58
CA GLN A 110 6.53 -2.40 -9.04
C GLN A 110 6.30 -0.97 -9.51
N TRP A 111 5.44 -0.22 -8.82
CA TRP A 111 5.19 1.18 -9.14
C TRP A 111 6.47 2.03 -9.10
N LEU A 112 7.39 1.78 -8.16
CA LEU A 112 8.69 2.45 -8.14
C LEU A 112 9.52 2.14 -9.39
N ARG A 113 9.53 0.88 -9.84
CA ARG A 113 10.27 0.46 -11.04
C ARG A 113 9.70 1.11 -12.31
N ASP A 114 8.39 1.10 -12.46
CA ASP A 114 7.70 1.64 -13.64
C ASP A 114 7.94 3.16 -13.78
N ASN A 115 8.11 3.85 -12.66
CA ASN A 115 8.33 5.30 -12.62
C ASN A 115 9.80 5.72 -12.48
N LYS A 116 10.75 4.77 -12.62
CA LYS A 116 12.21 5.03 -12.51
C LYS A 116 12.64 5.58 -11.14
N LEU A 117 11.93 5.22 -10.08
CA LEU A 117 12.18 5.64 -8.70
C LEU A 117 12.80 4.54 -7.83
N GLN A 118 13.18 3.39 -8.41
CA GLN A 118 13.78 2.27 -7.65
C GLN A 118 15.08 2.66 -6.92
N GLU A 119 15.87 3.58 -7.49
CA GLU A 119 17.13 4.05 -6.89
C GLU A 119 16.94 5.15 -5.84
N SER A 120 15.71 5.58 -5.57
CA SER A 120 15.41 6.61 -4.57
C SER A 120 15.62 6.15 -3.11
N GLY A 121 15.77 4.85 -2.87
CA GLY A 121 15.73 4.26 -1.53
C GLY A 121 14.32 4.14 -0.93
N ALA A 122 13.27 4.49 -1.67
CA ALA A 122 11.88 4.33 -1.24
C ALA A 122 11.50 2.86 -0.98
N GLY A 123 12.01 1.92 -1.80
CA GLY A 123 11.74 0.49 -1.62
C GLY A 123 12.26 -0.05 -0.28
N SER A 124 13.49 0.33 0.11
CA SER A 124 14.07 -0.08 1.40
C SER A 124 13.27 0.42 2.61
N SER A 125 12.51 1.50 2.45
CA SER A 125 11.65 2.00 3.54
C SER A 125 10.47 1.06 3.85
N LEU A 126 10.16 0.10 2.97
CA LEU A 126 9.14 -0.93 3.19
C LEU A 126 9.71 -2.23 3.79
N GLU A 127 11.02 -2.41 3.86
CA GLU A 127 11.65 -3.63 4.38
C GLU A 127 11.12 -4.07 5.76
N PRO A 128 10.90 -3.17 6.75
CA PRO A 128 10.38 -3.58 8.05
C PRO A 128 9.00 -4.26 7.98
N ILE A 129 8.07 -3.71 7.19
CA ILE A 129 6.73 -4.31 7.01
C ILE A 129 6.77 -5.55 6.11
N ILE A 130 7.68 -5.60 5.14
CA ILE A 130 7.94 -6.79 4.33
C ILE A 130 8.35 -7.96 5.23
N HIS A 131 9.35 -7.77 6.09
CA HIS A 131 9.81 -8.81 7.01
C HIS A 131 8.70 -9.22 7.98
N ALA A 132 7.92 -8.27 8.51
CA ALA A 132 6.77 -8.57 9.36
C ALA A 132 5.72 -9.43 8.63
N SER A 133 5.40 -9.11 7.37
CA SER A 133 4.44 -9.88 6.56
C SER A 133 4.91 -11.31 6.26
N GLN A 134 6.22 -11.50 6.05
CA GLN A 134 6.84 -12.82 5.83
C GLN A 134 6.78 -13.67 7.11
N LEU A 135 7.04 -13.07 8.27
CA LEU A 135 6.91 -13.76 9.56
C LEU A 135 5.48 -14.23 9.84
N LEU A 136 4.47 -13.48 9.40
CA LEU A 136 3.07 -13.88 9.51
C LEU A 136 2.73 -15.07 8.61
N HIS A 137 3.31 -15.15 7.41
CA HIS A 137 3.11 -16.28 6.48
C HIS A 137 3.78 -17.56 6.98
N ALA A 138 4.94 -17.47 7.65
CA ALA A 138 5.67 -18.61 8.19
C ALA A 138 5.01 -19.26 9.43
N ARG A 139 3.89 -18.71 9.92
CA ARG A 139 3.07 -19.23 11.02
C ARG A 139 1.83 -19.95 10.50
#